data_AF-A0A392NCB6-F1
#
_entry.id   AF-A0A392NCB6-F1
#
_cell.length_a   1.000
_cell.length_b   1.000
_cell.length_c   1.000
_cell.angle_alpha   90.00
_cell.angle_beta   90.00
_cell.angle_gamma   90.00
#
_symmetry.space_group_name_H-M   'P 1'
#
loop_
_entity.id
_entity.type
_entity.pdbx_description
1 polymer ?
#
loop_
_entity_poly.entity_id
_entity_poly.type
_entity_poly.pdbx_seq_one_letter_code
_entity_poly.pdbx_strand_id
1 'polypeptide(L)'
;HGKEYGFGAHDFPSSGVFEVEPRKCPGFVYRTSVNLGEVNMHPSEFRTFIENMASEYHGDTYHLISKNCNHFTDDVSCRLTGKRVPGWVNRLARLVES
;
A
#
# COMPACT_ATOMS: atom_id res chain seq x y z
N HIS A 1 10.77 9.20 4.34
CA HIS A 1 11.04 8.89 2.91
C HIS A 1 10.27 9.75 1.90
N GLY A 2 9.51 10.79 2.31
CA GLY A 2 9.06 11.89 1.42
C GLY A 2 8.10 11.54 0.28
N LYS A 3 7.64 10.30 0.18
CA LYS A 3 6.87 9.75 -0.94
C LYS A 3 5.65 8.98 -0.44
N GLU A 4 4.63 8.89 -1.28
CA GLU A 4 3.45 8.04 -1.06
C GLU A 4 3.49 6.87 -2.04
N TYR A 5 3.24 5.66 -1.51
CA TYR A 5 3.24 4.43 -2.29
C TYR A 5 1.84 3.83 -2.30
N GLY A 6 1.38 3.42 -3.49
CA GLY A 6 0.08 2.77 -3.69
C GLY A 6 0.21 1.54 -4.58
N PHE A 7 -0.84 0.73 -4.63
CA PHE A 7 -0.94 -0.43 -5.52
C PHE A 7 -2.16 -0.27 -6.42
N GLY A 8 -1.97 -0.45 -7.74
CA GLY A 8 -2.99 -0.28 -8.75
C GLY A 8 -3.01 -1.42 -9.78
N ALA A 9 -4.14 -1.54 -10.48
CA ALA A 9 -4.35 -2.54 -11.51
C ALA A 9 -3.73 -2.13 -12.86
N HIS A 10 -3.16 -3.09 -13.58
CA HIS A 10 -2.84 -3.00 -15.00
C HIS A 10 -2.63 -4.40 -15.58
N ASP A 11 -2.65 -4.57 -16.91
CA ASP A 11 -2.66 -5.91 -17.53
C ASP A 11 -1.28 -6.59 -17.67
N PHE A 12 -0.20 -5.91 -17.28
CA PHE A 12 1.16 -6.42 -17.42
C PHE A 12 1.64 -7.23 -16.19
N PRO A 13 2.47 -8.28 -16.38
CA PRO A 13 3.08 -9.06 -15.30
C PRO A 13 4.27 -8.30 -14.67
N SER A 14 4.03 -7.07 -14.26
CA SER A 14 4.99 -6.16 -13.62
C SER A 14 4.39 -5.59 -12.35
N SER A 15 5.22 -4.97 -11.50
CA SER A 15 4.75 -4.29 -10.28
C SER A 15 3.64 -3.29 -10.58
N GLY A 16 2.51 -3.45 -9.88
CA GLY A 16 1.46 -2.44 -9.80
C GLY A 16 1.70 -1.42 -8.68
N VAL A 17 2.80 -1.55 -7.93
CA VAL A 17 3.23 -0.56 -6.93
C VAL A 17 3.76 0.67 -7.64
N PHE A 18 3.24 1.83 -7.24
CA PHE A 18 3.60 3.12 -7.82
C PHE A 18 3.91 4.15 -6.72
N GLU A 19 4.61 5.22 -7.11
CA GLU A 19 4.99 6.33 -6.26
C GLU A 19 4.30 7.62 -6.71
N VAL A 20 3.78 8.40 -5.76
CA VAL A 20 3.23 9.74 -6.00
C VAL A 20 3.72 10.73 -4.96
N GLU A 21 3.53 12.02 -5.26
CA GLU A 21 3.67 13.06 -4.25
C GLU A 21 2.58 12.86 -3.18
N PRO A 22 2.93 12.92 -1.88
CA PRO A 22 1.96 12.72 -0.81
C PRO A 22 0.71 13.59 -0.97
N ARG A 23 -0.46 12.95 -0.85
CA ARG A 23 -1.80 13.55 -0.92
C ARG A 23 -2.20 14.05 -2.32
N LYS A 24 -1.47 13.63 -3.37
CA LYS A 24 -1.71 14.04 -4.77
C LYS A 24 -1.88 12.87 -5.74
N CYS A 25 -2.38 11.72 -5.27
CA CYS A 25 -2.67 10.60 -6.16
C CYS A 25 -3.76 11.00 -7.19
N PRO A 26 -3.47 10.94 -8.51
CA PRO A 26 -4.45 11.28 -9.54
C PRO A 26 -5.71 10.43 -9.45
N GLY A 27 -6.88 11.04 -9.68
CA GLY A 27 -8.17 10.35 -9.60
C GLY A 27 -8.73 10.19 -8.18
N PHE A 28 -8.00 10.62 -7.15
CA PHE A 28 -8.44 10.57 -5.75
C PHE A 28 -8.40 11.96 -5.11
N VAL A 29 -9.33 12.20 -4.18
CA VAL A 29 -9.36 13.39 -3.33
C VAL A 29 -8.89 13.01 -1.94
N TYR A 30 -7.80 13.61 -1.49
CA TYR A 30 -7.29 13.39 -0.13
C TYR A 30 -8.29 13.87 0.91
N ARG A 31 -8.58 13.02 1.90
CA ARG A 31 -9.46 13.35 3.04
C ARG A 31 -8.70 13.55 4.33
N THR A 32 -7.82 12.62 4.69
CA THR A 32 -7.13 12.60 5.98
C THR A 32 -5.94 11.65 5.99
N SER A 33 -5.08 11.75 7.01
CA SER A 33 -3.97 10.86 7.27
C SER A 33 -4.12 10.22 8.65
N VAL A 34 -3.80 8.94 8.75
CA VAL A 34 -3.75 8.19 10.02
C VAL A 34 -2.30 7.81 10.29
N ASN A 35 -1.80 8.15 11.47
CA ASN A 35 -0.46 7.72 11.87
C ASN A 35 -0.49 6.23 12.28
N LEU A 36 0.30 5.40 11.60
CA LEU A 36 0.40 3.96 11.85
C LEU A 36 1.62 3.59 12.71
N GLY A 37 2.57 4.50 12.90
CA GLY A 37 3.78 4.29 13.67
C GLY A 37 4.98 5.03 13.06
N GLU A 38 6.13 4.81 13.68
CA GLU A 38 7.41 5.36 13.26
C GLU A 38 8.39 4.22 13.01
N VAL A 39 9.26 4.41 12.04
CA VAL A 39 10.37 3.49 11.74
C VAL A 39 11.67 4.26 11.80
N ASN A 40 12.68 3.66 12.42
CA ASN A 40 14.05 4.17 12.39
C ASN A 40 14.85 3.35 11.37
N MET A 41 14.78 3.76 10.11
CA MET A 41 15.32 3.01 8.97
C MET A 41 16.03 3.96 8.01
N HIS A 42 17.17 3.53 7.47
CA HIS A 42 17.90 4.34 6.49
C HIS A 42 17.12 4.44 5.16
N PRO A 43 17.20 5.55 4.41
CA PRO A 43 16.52 5.68 3.12
C PRO A 43 16.78 4.55 2.11
N SER A 44 17.99 3.98 2.10
CA SER A 44 18.32 2.84 1.23
C SER A 44 17.62 1.56 1.66
N GLU A 45 17.55 1.28 2.95
CA GLU A 45 16.86 0.11 3.50
C GLU A 45 15.37 0.17 3.21
N PHE A 46 14.77 1.35 3.39
CA PHE A 46 13.36 1.56 3.05
C PHE A 46 13.08 1.39 1.57
N ARG A 47 14.01 1.85 0.71
CA ARG A 47 13.90 1.66 -0.74
C ARG A 47 13.94 0.16 -1.09
N THR A 48 14.90 -0.58 -0.57
CA THR A 48 14.98 -2.04 -0.78
C THR A 48 13.73 -2.74 -0.24
N PHE A 49 13.20 -2.31 0.90
CA PHE A 49 11.94 -2.81 1.43
C PHE A 49 10.78 -2.60 0.44
N ILE A 50 10.61 -1.40 -0.10
CA ILE A 50 9.56 -1.13 -1.09
C ILE A 50 9.78 -1.90 -2.39
N GLU A 51 11.02 -2.05 -2.85
CA GLU A 51 11.35 -2.86 -4.05
C GLU A 51 10.97 -4.33 -3.84
N ASN A 52 11.17 -4.88 -2.63
CA ASN A 52 10.71 -6.22 -2.28
C ASN A 52 9.18 -6.32 -2.23
N MET A 53 8.50 -5.31 -1.68
CA MET A 53 7.03 -5.27 -1.73
C MET A 53 6.53 -5.20 -3.17
N ALA A 54 7.18 -4.43 -4.04
CA ALA A 54 6.82 -4.28 -5.44
C ALA A 54 6.92 -5.59 -6.23
N SER A 55 7.87 -6.47 -5.91
CA SER A 55 7.99 -7.78 -6.56
C SER A 55 6.89 -8.77 -6.15
N GLU A 56 6.20 -8.56 -5.03
CA GLU A 56 5.06 -9.38 -4.58
C GLU A 56 3.70 -8.87 -5.10
N TYR A 57 3.65 -7.60 -5.54
CA TYR A 57 2.41 -6.89 -5.91
C TYR A 57 2.41 -6.52 -7.38
N HIS A 58 2.24 -7.52 -8.25
CA HIS A 58 2.06 -7.29 -9.68
C HIS A 58 0.67 -6.71 -10.00
N GLY A 59 0.60 -5.78 -10.95
CA GLY A 59 -0.63 -5.07 -11.30
C GLY A 59 -1.69 -5.97 -11.94
N ASP A 60 -1.28 -7.03 -12.65
CA ASP A 60 -2.16 -8.04 -13.26
C ASP A 60 -2.81 -8.97 -12.21
N THR A 61 -2.33 -8.92 -10.96
CA THR A 61 -2.93 -9.64 -9.84
C THR A 61 -3.88 -8.79 -9.00
N TYR A 62 -4.10 -7.53 -9.38
CA TYR A 62 -5.00 -6.65 -8.65
C TYR A 62 -6.43 -7.18 -8.70
N HIS A 63 -7.03 -7.34 -7.52
CA HIS A 63 -8.42 -7.74 -7.37
C HIS A 63 -9.14 -6.77 -6.43
N LEU A 64 -10.26 -6.20 -6.89
CA LEU A 64 -11.03 -5.19 -6.17
C LEU A 64 -11.39 -5.60 -4.74
N ILE A 65 -11.55 -6.90 -4.51
CA ILE A 65 -12.00 -7.42 -3.23
C ILE A 65 -10.84 -8.00 -2.40
N SER A 66 -10.01 -8.86 -2.99
CA SER A 66 -9.07 -9.72 -2.24
C SER A 66 -7.59 -9.37 -2.42
N LYS A 67 -7.25 -8.42 -3.31
CA LYS A 67 -5.88 -7.94 -3.49
C LYS A 67 -5.88 -6.54 -4.10
N ASN A 68 -6.18 -5.54 -3.29
CA ASN A 68 -6.27 -4.14 -3.70
C ASN A 68 -5.30 -3.24 -2.91
N CYS A 69 -5.36 -1.93 -3.14
CA CYS A 69 -4.53 -0.95 -2.45
C CYS A 69 -4.56 -1.05 -0.91
N ASN A 70 -5.70 -1.40 -0.32
CA ASN A 70 -5.85 -1.54 1.13
C ASN A 70 -5.08 -2.74 1.69
N HIS A 71 -4.97 -3.84 0.93
CA HIS A 71 -4.19 -5.01 1.33
C HIS A 71 -2.71 -4.68 1.30
N PHE A 72 -2.25 -4.00 0.25
CA PHE A 72 -0.89 -3.50 0.14
C PHE A 72 -0.54 -2.57 1.32
N THR A 73 -1.40 -1.59 1.63
CA THR A 73 -1.17 -0.67 2.76
C THR A 73 -1.13 -1.40 4.10
N ASP A 74 -2.00 -2.39 4.31
CA ASP A 74 -2.04 -3.18 5.55
C ASP A 74 -0.80 -4.05 5.72
N ASP A 75 -0.33 -4.68 4.64
CA ASP A 75 0.90 -5.50 4.63
C ASP A 75 2.15 -4.65 4.86
N VAL A 76 2.28 -3.52 4.16
CA VAL A 76 3.37 -2.55 4.37
C VAL A 76 3.40 -2.07 5.81
N SER A 77 2.24 -1.67 6.36
CA SER A 77 2.11 -1.24 7.76
C SER A 77 2.53 -2.35 8.72
N CYS A 78 2.06 -3.58 8.49
CA CYS A 78 2.38 -4.73 9.33
C CYS A 78 3.88 -5.05 9.32
N ARG A 79 4.52 -5.08 8.15
CA ARG A 79 5.94 -5.42 8.03
C ARG A 79 6.86 -4.33 8.56
N LEU A 80 6.49 -3.05 8.40
CA LEU A 80 7.31 -1.93 8.88
C LEU A 80 7.15 -1.66 10.38
N THR A 81 5.92 -1.77 10.90
CA THR A 81 5.59 -1.26 12.26
C THR A 81 5.06 -2.34 13.20
N GLY A 82 4.79 -3.55 12.69
CA GLY A 82 4.08 -4.61 13.44
C GLY A 82 2.58 -4.34 13.64
N LYS A 83 2.03 -3.25 13.09
CA LYS A 83 0.64 -2.83 13.29
C LYS A 83 -0.17 -2.94 12.01
N ARG A 84 -1.42 -3.37 12.14
CA ARG A 84 -2.41 -3.42 11.05
C ARG A 84 -3.14 -2.09 10.91
N VAL A 85 -3.63 -1.80 9.70
CA VAL A 85 -4.44 -0.61 9.40
C VAL A 85 -5.80 -0.72 10.12
N PRO A 86 -6.35 0.39 10.65
CA PRO A 86 -7.63 0.37 11.34
C PRO A 86 -8.75 -0.25 10.51
N GLY A 87 -9.57 -1.10 11.15
CA GLY A 87 -10.62 -1.87 10.46
C GLY A 87 -11.64 -1.02 9.71
N TRP A 88 -11.87 0.24 10.11
CA TRP A 88 -12.76 1.16 9.42
C TRP A 88 -12.24 1.60 8.04
N VAL A 89 -10.93 1.56 7.80
CA VAL A 89 -10.32 1.84 6.49
C VAL A 89 -10.58 0.68 5.54
N ASN A 90 -10.48 -0.56 6.04
CA ASN A 90 -10.59 -1.79 5.25
C ASN A 90 -11.97 -2.43 5.30
N ARG A 91 -13.02 -1.69 5.68
CA ARG A 91 -14.34 -2.28 5.97
C ARG A 91 -14.93 -3.05 4.77
N LEU A 92 -14.74 -2.55 3.54
CA LEU A 92 -15.24 -3.22 2.33
C LEU A 92 -14.41 -4.46 1.93
N ALA A 93 -13.09 -4.43 2.12
CA ALA A 93 -12.23 -5.59 1.85
C ALA A 93 -12.54 -6.75 2.80
N ARG A 94 -12.71 -6.46 4.10
CA ARG A 94 -12.93 -7.47 5.14
C ARG A 94 -14.32 -8.12 5.13
N LEU A 95 -15.34 -7.45 4.59
CA LEU A 95 -16.71 -7.96 4.58
C LEU A 95 -16.96 -9.08 3.57
N VAL A 96 -16.04 -9.29 2.63
CA VAL A 96 -16.22 -10.27 1.54
C VAL A 96 -15.27 -11.47 1.68
N GLU A 97 -14.33 -11.42 2.63
CA GLU A 97 -13.44 -12.53 2.97
C GLU A 97 -14.00 -13.47 4.06
N SER A 98 -15.22 -13.20 4.56
CA SER A 98 -15.90 -13.96 5.63
C SER A 98 -16.89 -15.00 5.11
#